data_AF-A0A392PF44-F1
#
_entry.id   AF-A0A392PF44-F1
#
_cell.length_a   1.000
_cell.length_b   1.000
_cell.length_c   1.000
_cell.angle_alpha   90.00
_cell.angle_beta   90.00
_cell.angle_gamma   90.00
#
_symmetry.space_group_name_H-M   'P 1'
#
loop_
_entity.id
_entity.type
_entity.pdbx_description
1 polymer ?
#
loop_
_entity_poly.entity_id
_entity_poly.type
_entity_poly.pdbx_seq_one_letter_code
_entity_poly.pdbx_strand_id
1 'polypeptide(L)'
;MNIREALMRAEKALKISKRKDYYKILEISKHASAAEIKRAYKKLALQWHPDKNVDNREAAEAKFREIAAAYESSDERSGVVLAMT
;
A
#
# COMPACT_ATOMS: atom_id res chain seq x y z
N MET A 1 20.44 -16.51 -25.58
CA MET A 1 19.54 -15.81 -24.63
C MET A 1 19.92 -16.26 -23.23
N ASN A 2 20.44 -15.35 -22.39
CA ASN A 2 20.96 -15.70 -21.06
C ASN A 2 19.80 -15.90 -20.09
N ILE A 3 19.70 -17.08 -19.48
CA ILE A 3 18.66 -17.49 -18.53
C ILE A 3 18.53 -16.47 -17.38
N ARG A 4 19.65 -15.87 -16.98
CA ARG A 4 19.76 -14.82 -15.95
C ARG A 4 19.02 -13.53 -16.30
N GLU A 5 18.96 -13.19 -17.59
CA GLU A 5 18.25 -12.00 -18.07
C GLU A 5 16.72 -12.23 -18.14
N ALA A 6 16.32 -13.46 -18.46
CA ALA A 6 14.91 -13.87 -18.45
C ALA A 6 14.33 -13.87 -17.03
N LEU A 7 15.09 -14.36 -16.04
CA LEU A 7 14.70 -14.34 -14.63
C LEU A 7 14.54 -12.91 -14.12
N MET A 8 15.52 -12.03 -14.41
CA MET A 8 15.51 -10.64 -13.97
C MET A 8 14.32 -9.85 -14.53
N ARG A 9 13.91 -10.08 -15.79
CA ARG A 9 12.73 -9.41 -16.36
C ARG A 9 11.43 -9.91 -15.72
N ALA A 10 11.31 -11.20 -15.46
CA ALA A 10 10.13 -11.79 -14.83
C ALA A 10 9.96 -11.29 -13.38
N GLU A 11 11.03 -11.30 -12.59
CA GLU A 11 11.01 -10.78 -11.22
C GLU A 11 10.70 -9.28 -11.17
N LYS A 12 11.29 -8.50 -12.09
CA LYS A 12 11.06 -7.06 -12.18
C LYS A 12 9.62 -6.74 -12.58
N ALA A 13 9.04 -7.49 -13.52
CA ALA A 13 7.64 -7.34 -13.92
C ALA A 13 6.68 -7.65 -12.77
N LEU A 14 6.94 -8.73 -12.01
CA LEU A 14 6.14 -9.09 -10.84
C LEU A 14 6.22 -8.02 -9.74
N LYS A 15 7.42 -7.49 -9.48
CA LYS A 15 7.64 -6.40 -8.50
C LYS A 15 6.99 -5.08 -8.94
N ILE A 16 6.96 -4.80 -10.24
CA ILE A 16 6.28 -3.61 -10.80
C ILE A 16 4.76 -3.76 -10.71
N SER A 17 4.21 -4.95 -10.98
CA SER A 17 2.77 -5.20 -10.87
C SER A 17 2.29 -5.00 -9.43
N LYS A 18 2.93 -5.67 -8.47
CA LYS A 18 2.57 -5.54 -7.04
C LYS A 18 2.61 -4.08 -6.56
N ARG A 19 3.62 -3.31 -6.96
CA ARG A 19 3.67 -1.87 -6.63
C ARG A 19 2.51 -1.08 -7.25
N LYS A 20 2.14 -1.36 -8.50
CA LYS A 20 1.00 -0.68 -9.17
C LYS A 20 -0.31 -0.90 -8.42
N ASP A 21 -0.53 -2.09 -7.88
CA ASP A 21 -1.73 -2.41 -7.11
C ASP A 21 -1.79 -1.61 -5.79
N TYR A 22 -0.66 -1.44 -5.09
CA TYR A 22 -0.58 -0.65 -3.85
C TYR A 22 -0.89 0.84 -4.04
N TYR A 23 -0.38 1.47 -5.10
CA TYR A 23 -0.72 2.87 -5.41
C TYR A 23 -2.21 3.03 -5.72
N LYS A 24 -2.84 1.99 -6.29
CA LYS A 24 -4.26 1.96 -6.60
C LYS A 24 -5.11 1.83 -5.34
N ILE A 25 -4.68 1.01 -4.38
CA ILE A 25 -5.31 0.85 -3.05
C ILE A 25 -5.24 2.17 -2.25
N LEU A 26 -4.09 2.85 -2.32
CA LEU A 26 -3.88 4.13 -1.67
C LEU A 26 -4.52 5.32 -2.43
N GLU A 27 -5.15 5.06 -3.59
CA GLU A 27 -5.74 6.08 -4.48
C GLU A 27 -4.77 7.22 -4.85
N ILE A 28 -3.51 6.87 -5.09
CA ILE A 28 -2.44 7.82 -5.42
C ILE A 28 -1.76 7.46 -6.74
N SER A 29 -1.05 8.43 -7.29
CA SER A 29 -0.25 8.21 -8.49
C SER A 29 0.95 7.30 -8.19
N LYS A 30 1.37 6.51 -9.18
CA LYS A 30 2.64 5.76 -9.15
C LYS A 30 3.89 6.65 -9.01
N HIS A 31 3.72 7.96 -9.22
CA HIS A 31 4.75 8.97 -9.07
C HIS A 31 4.57 9.79 -7.77
N ALA A 32 3.65 9.39 -6.90
CA ALA A 32 3.40 10.08 -5.64
C ALA A 32 4.64 10.07 -4.75
N SER A 33 4.93 11.22 -4.15
CA SER A 33 6.02 11.35 -3.17
C SER A 33 5.62 10.75 -1.83
N ALA A 34 6.58 10.36 -0.99
CA ALA A 34 6.33 9.81 0.35
C ALA A 34 5.39 10.70 1.20
N ALA A 35 5.45 12.03 1.02
CA ALA A 35 4.52 12.97 1.64
C ALA A 35 3.06 12.78 1.19
N GLU A 36 2.82 12.51 -0.09
CA GLU A 36 1.48 12.20 -0.62
C GLU A 36 0.99 10.85 -0.14
N ILE A 37 1.86 9.84 -0.08
CA ILE A 37 1.54 8.51 0.45
C ILE A 37 1.06 8.63 1.91
N LYS A 38 1.81 9.37 2.77
CA LYS A 38 1.39 9.63 4.16
C LYS A 38 0.05 10.37 4.25
N ARG A 39 -0.19 11.36 3.39
CA ARG A 39 -1.45 12.12 3.39
C ARG A 39 -2.63 11.27 2.96
N ALA A 40 -2.48 10.46 1.92
CA ALA A 40 -3.50 9.53 1.44
C ALA A 40 -3.80 8.45 2.49
N TYR A 41 -2.75 7.83 3.06
CA TYR A 41 -2.87 6.88 4.15
C TYR A 41 -3.68 7.45 5.32
N LYS A 42 -3.35 8.66 5.79
CA LYS A 42 -4.05 9.31 6.91
C LYS A 42 -5.53 9.59 6.59
N LYS A 43 -5.84 9.98 5.35
CA LYS A 43 -7.21 10.22 4.89
C LYS A 43 -8.02 8.92 4.85
N LEU A 44 -7.44 7.85 4.32
CA LEU A 44 -8.09 6.54 4.21
C LEU A 44 -8.25 5.86 5.58
N ALA A 45 -7.27 5.98 6.48
CA ALA A 45 -7.35 5.49 7.85
C ALA A 45 -8.52 6.11 8.63
N LEU A 46 -8.76 7.41 8.46
CA LEU A 46 -9.91 8.09 9.07
C LEU A 46 -11.24 7.70 8.42
N GLN A 47 -11.24 7.40 7.13
CA GLN A 47 -12.42 6.97 6.38
C GLN A 47 -12.83 5.53 6.75
N TRP A 48 -11.86 4.64 6.91
CA TRP A 48 -12.05 3.24 7.29
C TRP A 48 -11.88 3.00 8.80
N HIS A 49 -12.05 4.04 9.62
CA HIS A 49 -11.97 3.87 11.08
C HIS A 49 -13.15 3.02 11.58
N PRO A 50 -12.94 2.02 12.46
CA PRO A 50 -14.00 1.13 12.95
C PRO A 50 -15.09 1.87 13.75
N ASP A 51 -14.75 3.03 14.32
CA ASP A 51 -15.69 3.89 15.06
C ASP A 51 -16.77 4.51 14.15
N LYS A 52 -16.43 4.85 12.91
CA LYS A 52 -17.38 5.37 11.91
C LYS A 52 -18.05 4.26 11.09
N ASN A 53 -17.44 3.08 11.01
CA ASN A 53 -17.91 1.94 10.23
C ASN A 53 -18.33 0.78 11.13
N VAL A 54 -19.20 1.08 12.11
CA VAL A 54 -19.68 0.11 13.10
C VAL A 54 -20.38 -1.09 12.45
N ASP A 55 -21.08 -0.85 11.33
CA ASP A 55 -21.81 -1.85 10.54
C ASP A 55 -20.90 -2.67 9.62
N ASN A 56 -19.73 -2.13 9.24
CA ASN A 56 -18.82 -2.70 8.25
C ASN A 56 -17.40 -2.89 8.80
N ARG A 57 -17.29 -3.28 10.08
CA ARG A 57 -16.02 -3.33 10.80
C ARG A 57 -15.00 -4.28 10.14
N GLU A 58 -15.43 -5.42 9.63
CA GLU A 58 -14.57 -6.36 8.89
C GLU A 58 -14.06 -5.77 7.57
N ALA A 59 -14.91 -5.14 6.77
CA ALA A 59 -14.52 -4.52 5.52
C ALA A 59 -13.54 -3.35 5.77
N ALA A 60 -13.78 -2.58 6.82
CA ALA A 60 -12.93 -1.51 7.27
C ALA A 60 -11.54 -2.01 7.71
N GLU A 61 -11.48 -3.07 8.51
CA GLU A 61 -10.22 -3.68 8.94
C GLU A 61 -9.46 -4.33 7.78
N ALA A 62 -10.16 -4.97 6.85
CA ALA A 62 -9.55 -5.52 5.63
C ALA A 62 -8.93 -4.41 4.77
N LYS A 63 -9.68 -3.33 4.51
CA LYS A 63 -9.19 -2.17 3.76
C LYS A 63 -8.03 -1.49 4.47
N PHE A 64 -8.13 -1.29 5.78
CA PHE A 64 -7.06 -0.71 6.57
C PHE A 64 -5.77 -1.53 6.47
N ARG A 65 -5.86 -2.87 6.54
CA ARG A 65 -4.70 -3.76 6.33
C ARG A 65 -4.11 -3.65 4.92
N GLU A 66 -4.94 -3.61 3.88
CA GLU A 66 -4.45 -3.41 2.51
C GLU A 66 -3.70 -2.07 2.36
N ILE A 67 -4.26 -1.00 2.93
CA ILE A 67 -3.70 0.35 2.91
C ILE A 67 -2.38 0.41 3.69
N ALA A 68 -2.30 -0.23 4.86
CA ALA A 68 -1.08 -0.32 5.66
C ALA A 68 0.03 -1.11 4.96
N ALA A 69 -0.30 -2.27 4.36
CA ALA A 69 0.66 -3.08 3.60
C ALA A 69 1.17 -2.33 2.35
N ALA A 70 0.29 -1.57 1.68
CA ALA A 70 0.62 -0.72 0.55
C ALA A 70 1.56 0.44 0.94
N TYR A 71 1.30 1.05 2.09
CA TYR A 71 2.14 2.11 2.66
C TYR A 71 3.54 1.57 2.97
N GLU A 72 3.63 0.45 3.69
CA GLU A 72 4.92 -0.18 4.06
C GLU A 72 5.72 -0.63 2.84
N SER A 73 5.07 -1.23 1.84
CA SER A 73 5.75 -1.63 0.59
C SER A 73 6.21 -0.44 -0.25
N SER A 74 5.57 0.72 -0.12
CA SER A 74 5.96 1.95 -0.84
C SER A 74 7.00 2.76 -0.07
N ASP A 75 7.03 2.61 1.25
CA ASP A 75 7.95 3.26 2.19
C ASP A 75 9.02 2.25 2.65
N GLU A 76 9.66 1.52 1.72
CA GLU A 76 10.75 0.56 2.01
C GLU A 76 12.01 1.22 2.64
N ARG A 77 11.94 2.53 2.94
CA ARG A 77 13.03 3.36 3.44
C ARG A 77 12.78 3.99 4.82
N SER A 78 11.62 3.76 5.45
CA SER A 78 11.31 4.35 6.75
C SER A 78 10.50 3.37 7.60
N GLY A 79 11.20 2.61 8.44
CA GLY A 79 10.62 1.68 9.40
C GLY A 79 9.81 2.40 10.48
N VAL A 80 8.54 2.65 10.21
CA VAL A 80 7.57 3.13 11.20
C VAL A 80 6.50 2.08 11.35
N VAL A 81 6.65 1.27 12.40
CA VAL A 81 5.64 0.33 12.89
C VAL A 81 4.34 1.09 13.13
N LEU A 82 3.33 0.72 12.37
CA LEU A 82 2.02 1.34 12.40
C LEU A 82 1.24 0.76 13.60
N ALA A 83 1.25 1.48 14.73
CA ALA A 83 0.48 1.11 15.90
C ALA A 83 -1.03 1.28 15.63
N MET A 84 -1.78 0.16 15.62
CA MET A 84 -3.23 0.13 15.75
C MET A 84 -3.62 0.52 17.18
N THR A 85 -3.58 1.82 17.49
CA THR A 85 -4.09 2.40 18.74
C THR A 85 -5.25 3.32 18.43
#